data_AF-A0A1G3RB92-F1
#
_entry.id   AF-A0A1G3RB92-F1
#
_cell.length_a   1.000
_cell.length_b   1.000
_cell.length_c   1.000
_cell.angle_alpha   90.00
_cell.angle_beta   90.00
_cell.angle_gamma   90.00
#
_symmetry.space_group_name_H-M   'P 1'
#
loop_
_entity.id
_entity.type
_entity.pdbx_description
1 polymer ?
#
loop_
_entity_poly.entity_id
_entity_poly.type
_entity_poly.pdbx_seq_one_letter_code
_entity_poly.pdbx_strand_id
1 'polypeptide(L)'
;MASNNDKNTKQDSGTTAKRHSNPFVYFGTVAILVITIIAFVLVPSLGGGAGDSKGLNFGSWDNKPIAFAQGSYFATQVQATKDQLEQQGYRDTGDQFFAFQVWRQAFENTATHFGLLDYATSNGISASDEFLDKQMARYPAFIEDGVFSRRKFSEASNAFKLSVRQEIKETTLKQRYVGDVVSVETSSAEKSFIKAMAQYERSLEFAAFPFEAYPDSERLAFATKNQDKFRRIKLSKVTLTSTAKEAEEVLARIRSGALSFEEAARNHSKDAFASKGGDMGWQYTWEIRSDLKDPALADELLALPAAEVSKVYETVAGSWAFYRIDEAAVAAEPASVDLLRTVTDYMNRFERGSIEDWNLAQAKDFAAGATADFAAAASARNLTVKETNAFPLNYGGAFNLGYFALLESLDTQSNPELSGANTNETFLKAIFSLEAGQVSEPVILDNAVIVARVLEIRSADESTLGLIEAYYPSIVQDGLGKELTSSILQSPKLKDDFFTAFSQAFSSGD
;
A
#
# COMPACT_ATOMS: atom_id res chain seq x y z
N MET A 1 49.15 10.52 -47.84
CA MET A 1 50.12 11.55 -47.45
C MET A 1 50.32 11.48 -45.94
N ALA A 2 51.58 11.53 -45.52
CA ALA A 2 52.15 11.66 -44.18
C ALA A 2 51.32 12.53 -43.21
N SER A 3 51.47 12.53 -41.89
CA SER A 3 52.28 11.87 -40.85
C SER A 3 51.85 12.56 -39.55
N ASN A 4 51.83 11.88 -38.40
CA ASN A 4 52.68 12.27 -37.26
C ASN A 4 52.52 11.31 -36.08
N ASN A 5 53.65 10.65 -35.80
CA ASN A 5 54.05 10.06 -34.54
C ASN A 5 54.10 11.13 -33.43
N ASP A 6 53.89 10.73 -32.17
CA ASP A 6 55.05 10.67 -31.27
C ASP A 6 54.86 9.73 -30.07
N LYS A 7 55.99 9.10 -29.72
CA LYS A 7 56.19 8.11 -28.67
C LYS A 7 56.68 8.76 -27.37
N ASN A 8 56.68 7.93 -26.32
CA ASN A 8 57.42 7.98 -25.05
C ASN A 8 56.57 8.48 -23.86
N THR A 9 56.60 7.87 -22.67
CA THR A 9 57.70 7.14 -22.02
C THR A 9 57.16 6.29 -20.86
N LYS A 10 57.77 5.13 -20.60
CA LYS A 10 57.61 4.36 -19.36
C LYS A 10 58.27 5.08 -18.17
N GLN A 11 57.67 4.96 -16.98
CA GLN A 11 58.40 5.01 -15.71
C GLN A 11 57.80 4.00 -14.73
N ASP A 12 58.62 3.03 -14.32
CA ASP A 12 58.41 2.15 -13.17
C ASP A 12 58.67 2.94 -11.88
N SER A 13 57.79 2.79 -10.89
CA SER A 13 58.18 2.81 -9.48
C SER A 13 57.09 2.14 -8.63
N GLY A 14 57.38 0.92 -8.20
CA GLY A 14 56.67 0.30 -7.09
C GLY A 14 57.21 0.83 -5.77
N THR A 15 56.32 1.16 -4.83
CA THR A 15 56.48 0.85 -3.39
C THR A 15 55.16 1.09 -2.64
N THR A 16 54.57 -0.01 -2.19
CA THR A 16 53.77 -0.20 -0.96
C THR A 16 52.70 0.83 -0.57
N ALA A 17 51.43 0.49 -0.84
CA ALA A 17 50.26 1.01 -0.12
C ALA A 17 49.38 -0.16 0.36
N LYS A 18 48.91 -0.07 1.61
CA LYS A 18 48.21 -1.10 2.40
C LYS A 18 46.95 -1.63 1.68
N ARG A 19 46.76 -2.96 1.75
CA ARG A 19 45.51 -3.66 1.41
C ARG A 19 44.36 -3.09 2.27
N HIS A 20 43.47 -2.32 1.66
CA HIS A 20 42.11 -2.16 2.15
C HIS A 20 41.27 -3.27 1.53
N SER A 21 40.81 -4.23 2.36
CA SER A 21 39.78 -5.18 1.98
C SER A 21 38.46 -4.42 1.78
N ASN A 22 37.96 -4.40 0.55
CA ASN A 22 36.70 -3.76 0.21
C ASN A 22 35.54 -4.68 0.67
N PRO A 23 34.66 -4.24 1.59
CA PRO A 23 33.56 -5.07 2.11
C PRO A 23 32.41 -5.28 1.09
N PHE A 24 32.58 -4.78 -0.13
CA PHE A 24 31.55 -4.80 -1.19
C PHE A 24 31.50 -6.08 -2.04
N VAL A 25 32.32 -7.09 -1.73
CA VAL A 25 32.34 -8.39 -2.45
C VAL A 25 31.63 -9.50 -1.65
N TYR A 26 31.10 -9.20 -0.46
CA TYR A 26 30.53 -10.22 0.43
C TYR A 26 28.99 -10.31 0.41
N PHE A 27 28.28 -9.38 -0.23
CA PHE A 27 26.81 -9.39 -0.26
C PHE A 27 26.20 -9.98 -1.56
N GLY A 28 26.99 -10.07 -2.64
CA GLY A 28 26.52 -10.60 -3.93
C GLY A 28 26.50 -12.14 -4.03
N THR A 29 27.02 -12.85 -3.03
CA THR A 29 27.11 -14.32 -3.02
C THR A 29 26.14 -14.98 -2.03
N VAL A 30 25.52 -14.22 -1.12
CA VAL A 30 24.70 -14.78 -0.03
C VAL A 30 23.31 -15.22 -0.50
N ALA A 31 22.68 -14.56 -1.47
CA ALA A 31 21.32 -14.90 -1.93
C ALA A 31 21.27 -16.16 -2.83
N ILE A 32 22.27 -16.35 -3.72
CA ILE A 32 22.46 -17.63 -4.41
C ILE A 32 22.73 -18.72 -3.38
N LEU A 33 23.51 -18.40 -2.32
CA LEU A 33 23.76 -19.30 -1.21
C LEU A 33 22.46 -19.67 -0.49
N VAL A 34 21.50 -18.80 -0.18
CA VAL A 34 20.30 -19.21 0.59
C VAL A 34 19.44 -20.22 -0.17
N ILE A 35 19.21 -20.02 -1.47
CA ILE A 35 18.43 -20.97 -2.30
C ILE A 35 19.23 -22.26 -2.56
N THR A 36 20.55 -22.18 -2.78
CA THR A 36 21.41 -23.38 -2.91
C THR A 36 21.72 -24.07 -1.58
N ILE A 37 21.71 -23.37 -0.44
CA ILE A 37 21.88 -23.90 0.92
C ILE A 37 20.64 -24.70 1.28
N ILE A 38 19.43 -24.24 0.99
CA ILE A 38 18.23 -25.06 1.21
C ILE A 38 18.29 -26.32 0.32
N ALA A 39 18.87 -26.24 -0.89
CA ALA A 39 19.07 -27.39 -1.77
C ALA A 39 20.25 -28.33 -1.37
N PHE A 40 21.31 -27.82 -0.72
CA PHE A 40 22.52 -28.58 -0.36
C PHE A 40 22.63 -28.98 1.13
N VAL A 41 22.01 -28.24 2.06
CA VAL A 41 21.98 -28.56 3.51
C VAL A 41 20.99 -29.68 3.84
N LEU A 42 20.20 -30.12 2.86
CA LEU A 42 19.32 -31.30 2.95
C LEU A 42 19.90 -32.54 2.23
N VAL A 43 21.23 -32.68 2.14
CA VAL A 43 21.87 -33.96 1.77
C VAL A 43 22.17 -34.74 3.06
N PRO A 44 21.48 -35.85 3.35
CA PRO A 44 21.78 -36.67 4.51
C PRO A 44 23.09 -37.41 4.28
N SER A 45 24.03 -37.22 5.19
CA SER A 45 25.04 -38.24 5.39
C SER A 45 24.33 -39.52 5.87
N LEU A 46 24.54 -40.58 5.09
CA LEU A 46 24.50 -42.00 5.46
C LEU A 46 23.14 -42.71 5.61
N GLY A 47 22.99 -43.78 4.83
CA GLY A 47 22.60 -45.09 5.34
C GLY A 47 21.14 -45.30 5.74
N GLY A 48 20.38 -45.94 4.83
CA GLY A 48 19.41 -46.99 5.14
C GLY A 48 18.17 -46.64 5.97
N GLY A 49 17.00 -46.61 5.32
CA GLY A 49 15.71 -46.76 5.99
C GLY A 49 14.61 -45.95 5.32
N ALA A 50 13.56 -46.63 4.85
CA ALA A 50 12.42 -46.04 4.18
C ALA A 50 11.56 -45.19 5.13
N GLY A 51 11.17 -44.00 4.68
CA GLY A 51 10.12 -43.16 5.29
C GLY A 51 10.60 -41.75 5.63
N ASP A 52 9.93 -40.75 5.04
CA ASP A 52 9.98 -39.31 5.36
C ASP A 52 11.02 -38.45 4.62
N SER A 53 10.62 -37.94 3.45
CA SER A 53 11.34 -36.87 2.76
C SER A 53 11.15 -35.54 3.50
N LYS A 54 12.17 -35.12 4.27
CA LYS A 54 12.25 -33.83 4.98
C LYS A 54 12.31 -32.61 4.02
N GLY A 55 11.23 -32.32 3.30
CA GLY A 55 11.02 -31.03 2.63
C GLY A 55 10.44 -30.00 3.60
N LEU A 56 10.73 -28.70 3.40
CA LEU A 56 10.09 -27.63 4.16
C LEU A 56 8.61 -27.54 3.74
N ASN A 57 7.67 -27.80 4.64
CA ASN A 57 6.24 -27.80 4.34
C ASN A 57 5.61 -26.45 4.63
N PHE A 58 4.98 -25.82 3.64
CA PHE A 58 4.35 -24.50 3.74
C PHE A 58 2.83 -24.56 3.88
N GLY A 59 2.24 -25.76 3.83
CA GLY A 59 0.81 -25.96 3.97
C GLY A 59 0.32 -27.21 3.28
N SER A 60 -0.98 -27.30 3.01
CA SER A 60 -1.53 -28.42 2.25
C SER A 60 -2.84 -28.08 1.56
N TRP A 61 -3.09 -28.70 0.42
CA TRP A 61 -4.42 -28.77 -0.19
C TRP A 61 -5.03 -30.15 0.05
N ASP A 62 -6.11 -30.26 0.82
CA ASP A 62 -6.80 -31.52 1.10
C ASP A 62 -5.83 -32.62 1.57
N ASN A 63 -5.00 -32.28 2.56
CA ASN A 63 -3.91 -33.11 3.10
C ASN A 63 -2.74 -33.40 2.14
N LYS A 64 -2.78 -32.95 0.88
CA LYS A 64 -1.63 -32.99 -0.03
C LYS A 64 -0.65 -31.86 0.32
N PRO A 65 0.58 -32.17 0.76
CA PRO A 65 1.51 -31.15 1.23
C PRO A 65 1.96 -30.22 0.10
N ILE A 66 2.07 -28.93 0.42
CA ILE A 66 2.74 -27.91 -0.40
C ILE A 66 4.14 -27.75 0.20
N ALA A 67 5.02 -28.69 -0.14
CA ALA A 67 6.37 -28.77 0.40
C ALA A 67 7.41 -28.37 -0.63
N PHE A 68 8.42 -27.63 -0.19
CA PHE A 68 9.60 -27.34 -0.98
C PHE A 68 10.55 -28.53 -0.93
N ALA A 69 10.57 -29.29 -2.02
CA ALA A 69 11.45 -30.43 -2.23
C ALA A 69 11.97 -30.44 -3.68
N GLN A 70 13.09 -31.13 -3.91
CA GLN A 70 13.66 -31.27 -5.24
C GLN A 70 12.65 -31.92 -6.20
N GLY A 71 12.37 -31.25 -7.33
CA GLY A 71 11.40 -31.71 -8.33
C GLY A 71 9.93 -31.54 -7.94
N SER A 72 9.63 -30.92 -6.79
CA SER A 72 8.26 -30.55 -6.43
C SER A 72 7.72 -29.44 -7.31
N TYR A 73 6.40 -29.43 -7.55
CA TYR A 73 5.73 -28.34 -8.27
C TYR A 73 5.96 -26.98 -7.60
N PHE A 74 5.95 -26.95 -6.26
CA PHE A 74 6.19 -25.72 -5.50
C PHE A 74 7.59 -25.17 -5.75
N ALA A 75 8.63 -26.01 -5.77
CA ALA A 75 9.99 -25.56 -6.10
C ALA A 75 10.08 -25.00 -7.53
N THR A 76 9.38 -25.60 -8.49
CA THR A 76 9.28 -25.06 -9.86
C THR A 76 8.57 -23.70 -9.87
N GLN A 77 7.51 -23.52 -9.09
CA GLN A 77 6.82 -22.24 -8.98
C GLN A 77 7.69 -21.16 -8.33
N VAL A 78 8.47 -21.48 -7.29
CA VAL A 78 9.42 -20.53 -6.69
C VAL A 78 10.40 -20.00 -7.72
N GLN A 79 10.98 -20.89 -8.55
CA GLN A 79 11.90 -20.47 -9.61
C GLN A 79 11.18 -19.64 -10.68
N ALA A 80 10.01 -20.09 -11.16
CA ALA A 80 9.27 -19.39 -12.22
C ALA A 80 8.82 -17.98 -11.77
N THR A 81 8.34 -17.84 -10.54
CA THR A 81 7.96 -16.55 -9.96
C THR A 81 9.17 -15.63 -9.81
N LYS A 82 10.32 -16.16 -9.39
CA LYS A 82 11.57 -15.39 -9.33
C LYS A 82 11.94 -14.85 -10.72
N ASP A 83 11.98 -15.72 -11.73
CA ASP A 83 12.34 -15.34 -13.09
C ASP A 83 11.37 -14.28 -13.65
N GLN A 84 10.07 -14.38 -13.33
CA GLN A 84 9.05 -13.41 -13.73
C GLN A 84 9.28 -12.04 -13.10
N LEU A 85 9.52 -11.98 -11.79
CA LEU A 85 9.76 -10.71 -11.10
C LEU A 85 11.06 -10.04 -11.56
N GLU A 86 12.11 -10.83 -11.83
CA GLU A 86 13.37 -10.32 -12.39
C GLU A 86 13.18 -9.69 -13.78
N GLN A 87 12.33 -10.29 -14.63
CA GLN A 87 11.99 -9.73 -15.94
C GLN A 87 11.20 -8.41 -15.85
N GLN A 88 10.44 -8.21 -14.78
CA GLN A 88 9.71 -6.97 -14.50
C GLN A 88 10.60 -5.86 -13.92
N GLY A 89 11.90 -6.10 -13.77
CA GLY A 89 12.86 -5.13 -13.26
C GLY A 89 13.01 -5.12 -11.74
N TYR A 90 12.30 -5.99 -11.01
CA TYR A 90 12.60 -6.28 -9.62
C TYR A 90 13.96 -6.98 -9.55
N ARG A 91 14.75 -6.69 -8.53
CA ARG A 91 16.03 -7.34 -8.32
C ARG A 91 16.03 -8.04 -6.99
N ASP A 92 16.62 -9.22 -6.98
CA ASP A 92 17.00 -9.88 -5.75
C ASP A 92 18.10 -9.04 -5.06
N THR A 93 17.68 -8.13 -4.19
CA THR A 93 18.53 -7.28 -3.35
C THR A 93 19.06 -8.02 -2.13
N GLY A 94 18.72 -9.31 -1.97
CA GLY A 94 19.00 -10.10 -0.78
C GLY A 94 18.16 -9.71 0.44
N ASP A 95 17.11 -8.90 0.26
CA ASP A 95 16.18 -8.60 1.34
C ASP A 95 15.11 -9.69 1.52
N GLN A 96 14.62 -9.82 2.74
CA GLN A 96 13.59 -10.80 3.10
C GLN A 96 12.24 -10.50 2.42
N PHE A 97 12.03 -9.26 1.95
CA PHE A 97 10.78 -8.83 1.35
C PHE A 97 10.62 -9.42 -0.06
N PHE A 98 11.64 -9.35 -0.91
CA PHE A 98 11.65 -9.99 -2.23
C PHE A 98 11.48 -11.51 -2.12
N ALA A 99 12.22 -12.14 -1.19
CA ALA A 99 12.07 -13.57 -0.92
C ALA A 99 10.63 -13.91 -0.47
N PHE A 100 10.05 -13.13 0.44
CA PHE A 100 8.67 -13.34 0.89
C PHE A 100 7.68 -13.25 -0.28
N GLN A 101 7.81 -12.23 -1.14
CA GLN A 101 6.95 -12.06 -2.32
C GLN A 101 7.03 -13.26 -3.27
N VAL A 102 8.24 -13.70 -3.62
CA VAL A 102 8.46 -14.86 -4.50
C VAL A 102 7.81 -16.11 -3.93
N TRP A 103 8.10 -16.43 -2.68
CA TRP A 103 7.64 -17.67 -2.05
C TRP A 103 6.13 -17.64 -1.80
N ARG A 104 5.57 -16.48 -1.42
CA ARG A 104 4.13 -16.33 -1.18
C ARG A 104 3.35 -16.54 -2.46
N GLN A 105 3.76 -15.88 -3.54
CA GLN A 105 3.12 -16.03 -4.85
C GLN A 105 3.26 -17.46 -5.38
N ALA A 106 4.41 -18.10 -5.22
CA ALA A 106 4.61 -19.49 -5.61
C ALA A 106 3.72 -20.46 -4.81
N PHE A 107 3.49 -20.17 -3.53
CA PHE A 107 2.61 -20.97 -2.66
C PHE A 107 1.16 -20.86 -3.15
N GLU A 108 0.69 -19.63 -3.40
CA GLU A 108 -0.65 -19.37 -3.93
C GLU A 108 -0.85 -19.99 -5.32
N ASN A 109 0.15 -19.93 -6.20
CA ASN A 109 0.12 -20.61 -7.50
C ASN A 109 0.02 -22.14 -7.35
N THR A 110 0.70 -22.71 -6.35
CA THR A 110 0.67 -24.15 -6.08
C THR A 110 -0.67 -24.58 -5.48
N ALA A 111 -1.20 -23.82 -4.52
CA ALA A 111 -2.53 -24.04 -3.96
C ALA A 111 -3.60 -23.95 -5.07
N THR A 112 -3.52 -22.94 -5.93
CA THR A 112 -4.40 -22.77 -7.09
C THR A 112 -4.30 -23.96 -8.04
N HIS A 113 -3.09 -24.42 -8.34
CA HIS A 113 -2.87 -25.60 -9.17
C HIS A 113 -3.53 -26.87 -8.59
N PHE A 114 -3.36 -27.12 -7.29
CA PHE A 114 -3.98 -28.28 -6.63
C PHE A 114 -5.50 -28.16 -6.55
N GLY A 115 -6.02 -26.97 -6.22
CA GLY A 115 -7.46 -26.72 -6.17
C GLY A 115 -8.14 -26.89 -7.52
N LEU A 116 -7.55 -26.39 -8.60
CA LEU A 116 -8.09 -26.59 -9.95
C LEU A 116 -8.10 -28.07 -10.37
N LEU A 117 -7.08 -28.85 -10.00
CA LEU A 117 -7.05 -30.29 -10.28
C LEU A 117 -8.09 -31.06 -9.45
N ASP A 118 -8.22 -30.73 -8.17
CA ASP A 118 -9.23 -31.30 -7.28
C ASP A 118 -10.64 -31.00 -7.80
N TYR A 119 -10.93 -29.74 -8.12
CA TYR A 119 -12.22 -29.35 -8.68
C TYR A 119 -12.50 -30.01 -10.03
N ALA A 120 -11.52 -30.06 -10.94
CA ALA A 120 -11.69 -30.72 -12.23
C ALA A 120 -12.03 -32.22 -12.06
N THR A 121 -11.25 -32.93 -11.26
CA THR A 121 -11.42 -34.38 -11.07
C THR A 121 -12.68 -34.72 -10.27
N SER A 122 -12.99 -33.94 -9.23
CA SER A 122 -14.22 -34.11 -8.43
C SER A 122 -15.49 -33.84 -9.24
N ASN A 123 -15.43 -33.02 -10.28
CA ASN A 123 -16.52 -32.78 -11.23
C ASN A 123 -16.49 -33.71 -12.46
N GLY A 124 -15.67 -34.78 -12.43
CA GLY A 124 -15.66 -35.81 -13.48
C GLY A 124 -14.92 -35.44 -14.76
N ILE A 125 -14.15 -34.34 -14.79
CA ILE A 125 -13.32 -33.99 -15.94
C ILE A 125 -12.17 -34.99 -16.05
N SER A 126 -12.00 -35.56 -17.24
CA SER A 126 -10.94 -36.53 -17.55
C SER A 126 -10.38 -36.32 -18.95
N ALA A 127 -9.16 -36.81 -19.19
CA ALA A 127 -8.52 -36.81 -20.51
C ALA A 127 -8.40 -38.26 -21.01
N SER A 128 -8.84 -38.51 -22.25
CA SER A 128 -8.73 -39.83 -22.87
C SER A 128 -7.29 -40.14 -23.27
N ASP A 129 -6.92 -41.42 -23.31
CA ASP A 129 -5.58 -41.83 -23.71
C ASP A 129 -5.25 -41.38 -25.14
N GLU A 130 -6.21 -41.45 -26.05
CA GLU A 130 -6.04 -40.99 -27.44
C GLU A 130 -5.76 -39.48 -27.50
N PHE A 131 -6.44 -38.67 -26.69
CA PHE A 131 -6.17 -37.24 -26.61
C PHE A 131 -4.75 -36.99 -26.09
N LEU A 132 -4.36 -37.66 -25.01
CA LEU A 132 -3.02 -37.54 -24.44
C LEU A 132 -1.94 -37.96 -25.43
N ASP A 133 -2.15 -39.04 -26.19
CA ASP A 133 -1.22 -39.50 -27.23
C ASP A 133 -1.06 -38.46 -28.35
N LYS A 134 -2.17 -37.83 -28.79
CA LYS A 134 -2.15 -36.77 -29.80
C LYS A 134 -1.41 -35.51 -29.31
N GLN A 135 -1.60 -35.12 -28.05
CA GLN A 135 -0.89 -33.97 -27.47
C GLN A 135 0.59 -34.29 -27.27
N MET A 136 0.92 -35.50 -26.80
CA MET A 136 2.30 -35.97 -26.71
C MET A 136 3.01 -35.88 -28.05
N ALA A 137 2.38 -36.30 -29.15
CA ALA A 137 2.97 -36.21 -30.50
C ALA A 137 3.26 -34.76 -30.96
N ARG A 138 2.66 -33.76 -30.32
CA ARG A 138 2.85 -32.32 -30.59
C ARG A 138 3.77 -31.62 -29.60
N TYR A 139 4.19 -32.32 -28.54
CA TYR A 139 5.01 -31.73 -27.50
C TYR A 139 6.39 -31.35 -28.04
N PRO A 140 6.93 -30.14 -27.77
CA PRO A 140 8.15 -29.63 -28.42
C PRO A 140 9.36 -30.58 -28.35
N ALA A 141 9.52 -31.32 -27.25
CA ALA A 141 10.63 -32.27 -27.09
C ALA A 141 10.58 -33.45 -28.10
N PHE A 142 9.42 -33.74 -28.69
CA PHE A 142 9.23 -34.82 -29.66
C PHE A 142 9.06 -34.32 -31.11
N ILE A 143 9.27 -33.03 -31.37
CA ILE A 143 9.19 -32.43 -32.70
C ILE A 143 10.59 -32.29 -33.32
N GLU A 144 10.72 -32.62 -34.60
CA GLU A 144 11.90 -32.38 -35.45
C GLU A 144 11.40 -31.84 -36.79
N ASP A 145 11.95 -30.72 -37.26
CA ASP A 145 11.54 -30.05 -38.50
C ASP A 145 10.03 -29.78 -38.61
N GLY A 146 9.40 -29.44 -37.48
CA GLY A 146 7.97 -29.11 -37.39
C GLY A 146 7.02 -30.31 -37.39
N VAL A 147 7.53 -31.55 -37.43
CA VAL A 147 6.74 -32.79 -37.39
C VAL A 147 7.18 -33.72 -36.27
N PHE A 148 6.34 -34.69 -35.91
CA PHE A 148 6.67 -35.67 -34.88
C PHE A 148 7.86 -36.55 -35.26
N SER A 149 8.87 -36.62 -34.38
CA SER A 149 10.06 -37.44 -34.55
C SER A 149 9.96 -38.72 -33.73
N ARG A 150 9.76 -39.85 -34.44
CA ARG A 150 9.83 -41.20 -33.84
C ARG A 150 11.17 -41.43 -33.14
N ARG A 151 12.25 -40.89 -33.71
CA ARG A 151 13.61 -41.00 -33.16
C ARG A 151 13.69 -40.31 -31.80
N LYS A 152 13.38 -39.01 -31.71
CA LYS A 152 13.37 -38.26 -30.44
C LYS A 152 12.45 -38.90 -29.40
N PHE A 153 11.27 -39.35 -29.82
CA PHE A 153 10.37 -40.07 -28.92
C PHE A 153 10.98 -41.38 -28.43
N SER A 154 11.58 -42.20 -29.31
CA SER A 154 12.18 -43.47 -28.90
C SER A 154 13.39 -43.30 -27.97
N GLU A 155 14.22 -42.28 -28.19
CA GLU A 155 15.42 -41.97 -27.40
C GLU A 155 15.09 -41.42 -26.01
N ALA A 156 13.93 -40.80 -25.84
CA ALA A 156 13.49 -40.28 -24.54
C ALA A 156 13.23 -41.40 -23.51
N SER A 157 13.66 -41.17 -22.27
CA SER A 157 13.43 -42.11 -21.16
C SER A 157 11.94 -42.29 -20.87
N ASN A 158 11.57 -43.47 -20.35
CA ASN A 158 10.19 -43.74 -19.95
C ASN A 158 9.72 -42.77 -18.84
N ALA A 159 10.61 -42.41 -17.91
CA ALA A 159 10.31 -41.44 -16.86
C ALA A 159 9.96 -40.06 -17.45
N PHE A 160 10.71 -39.58 -18.45
CA PHE A 160 10.42 -38.32 -19.13
C PHE A 160 9.10 -38.38 -19.91
N LYS A 161 8.83 -39.49 -20.61
CA LYS A 161 7.53 -39.67 -21.30
C LYS A 161 6.35 -39.63 -20.33
N LEU A 162 6.48 -40.27 -19.17
CA LEU A 162 5.46 -40.27 -18.12
C LEU A 162 5.27 -38.87 -17.52
N SER A 163 6.35 -38.13 -17.26
CA SER A 163 6.25 -36.75 -16.74
C SER A 163 5.56 -35.82 -17.74
N VAL A 164 5.92 -35.88 -19.02
CA VAL A 164 5.27 -35.08 -20.07
C VAL A 164 3.79 -35.47 -20.20
N ARG A 165 3.46 -36.76 -20.18
CA ARG A 165 2.05 -37.21 -20.24
C ARG A 165 1.25 -36.67 -19.04
N GLN A 166 1.83 -36.70 -17.85
CA GLN A 166 1.19 -36.19 -16.63
C GLN A 166 1.02 -34.66 -16.70
N GLU A 167 2.03 -33.93 -17.15
CA GLU A 167 1.97 -32.47 -17.36
C GLU A 167 0.84 -32.09 -18.34
N ILE A 168 0.76 -32.78 -19.49
CA ILE A 168 -0.30 -32.59 -20.48
C ILE A 168 -1.67 -32.86 -19.84
N LYS A 169 -1.80 -33.96 -19.09
CA LYS A 169 -3.06 -34.32 -18.42
C LYS A 169 -3.48 -33.24 -17.44
N GLU A 170 -2.61 -32.84 -16.52
CA GLU A 170 -2.91 -31.82 -15.52
C GLU A 170 -3.26 -30.47 -16.14
N THR A 171 -2.49 -30.06 -17.15
CA THR A 171 -2.75 -28.82 -17.89
C THR A 171 -4.11 -28.86 -18.58
N THR A 172 -4.45 -29.98 -19.21
CA THR A 172 -5.74 -30.18 -19.89
C THR A 172 -6.91 -30.11 -18.91
N LEU A 173 -6.82 -30.79 -17.77
CA LEU A 173 -7.89 -30.79 -16.76
C LEU A 173 -8.12 -29.38 -16.21
N LYS A 174 -7.04 -28.67 -15.87
CA LYS A 174 -7.13 -27.28 -15.39
C LYS A 174 -7.73 -26.36 -16.44
N GLN A 175 -7.22 -26.39 -17.67
CA GLN A 175 -7.71 -25.54 -18.76
C GLN A 175 -9.18 -25.82 -19.06
N ARG A 176 -9.59 -27.09 -19.04
CA ARG A 176 -10.99 -27.46 -19.25
C ARG A 176 -11.88 -26.91 -18.13
N TYR A 177 -11.49 -27.11 -16.87
CA TYR A 177 -12.24 -26.61 -15.72
C TYR A 177 -12.33 -25.08 -15.73
N VAL A 178 -11.20 -24.39 -15.87
CA VAL A 178 -11.17 -22.91 -15.96
C VAL A 178 -12.04 -22.45 -17.12
N GLY A 179 -11.89 -23.03 -18.31
CA GLY A 179 -12.70 -22.70 -19.48
C GLY A 179 -14.19 -22.86 -19.23
N ASP A 180 -14.64 -23.96 -18.62
CA ASP A 180 -16.05 -24.20 -18.33
C ASP A 180 -16.60 -23.24 -17.24
N VAL A 181 -15.77 -22.77 -16.31
CA VAL A 181 -16.17 -21.87 -15.20
C VAL A 181 -16.15 -20.40 -15.59
N VAL A 182 -15.13 -19.96 -16.33
CA VAL A 182 -14.92 -18.53 -16.62
C VAL A 182 -15.49 -18.09 -17.97
N SER A 183 -15.76 -19.02 -18.89
CA SER A 183 -16.33 -18.69 -20.21
C SER A 183 -17.83 -18.45 -20.11
N VAL A 184 -18.20 -17.32 -19.52
CA VAL A 184 -19.58 -16.84 -19.49
C VAL A 184 -19.84 -15.91 -20.66
N GLU A 185 -21.01 -16.07 -21.27
CA GLU A 185 -21.53 -15.11 -22.24
C GLU A 185 -22.13 -13.92 -21.49
N THR A 186 -21.61 -12.72 -21.74
CA THR A 186 -22.16 -11.49 -21.14
C THR A 186 -23.49 -11.14 -21.78
N SER A 187 -24.47 -10.81 -20.96
CA SER A 187 -25.80 -10.51 -21.46
C SER A 187 -25.81 -9.22 -22.29
N SER A 188 -26.67 -9.15 -23.30
CA SER A 188 -26.85 -7.92 -24.07
C SER A 188 -27.35 -6.77 -23.17
N ALA A 189 -28.21 -7.07 -22.19
CA ALA A 189 -28.73 -6.09 -21.24
C ALA A 189 -27.62 -5.48 -20.37
N GLU A 190 -26.69 -6.29 -19.88
CA GLU A 190 -25.54 -5.84 -19.09
C GLU A 190 -24.60 -4.97 -19.93
N LYS A 191 -24.27 -5.40 -21.16
CA LYS A 191 -23.48 -4.58 -22.10
C LYS A 191 -24.16 -3.24 -22.40
N SER A 192 -25.47 -3.24 -22.62
CA SER A 192 -26.25 -2.03 -22.83
C SER A 192 -26.25 -1.12 -21.60
N PHE A 193 -26.32 -1.69 -20.40
CA PHE A 193 -26.22 -0.92 -19.16
C PHE A 193 -24.85 -0.22 -19.02
N ILE A 194 -23.75 -0.94 -19.23
CA ILE A 194 -22.40 -0.35 -19.16
C ILE A 194 -22.19 0.71 -20.25
N LYS A 195 -22.68 0.47 -21.48
CA LYS A 195 -22.68 1.49 -22.53
C LYS A 195 -23.47 2.73 -22.14
N ALA A 196 -24.64 2.57 -21.51
CA ALA A 196 -25.46 3.70 -21.05
C ALA A 196 -24.75 4.51 -19.95
N MET A 197 -23.97 3.86 -19.08
CA MET A 197 -23.14 4.55 -18.08
C MET A 197 -22.08 5.44 -18.74
N ALA A 198 -21.49 4.99 -19.86
CA ALA A 198 -20.48 5.73 -20.62
C ALA A 198 -21.08 6.79 -21.56
N GLN A 199 -22.36 6.66 -21.90
CA GLN A 199 -22.94 7.37 -23.04
C GLN A 199 -22.87 8.88 -22.91
N TYR A 200 -23.03 9.40 -21.69
CA TYR A 200 -23.05 10.83 -21.45
C TYR A 200 -21.90 11.24 -20.53
N GLU A 201 -21.06 12.12 -21.05
CA GLU A 201 -19.92 12.68 -20.35
C GLU A 201 -20.19 14.13 -20.00
N ARG A 202 -19.68 14.56 -18.83
CA ARG A 202 -19.80 15.93 -18.34
C ARG A 202 -18.43 16.54 -18.21
N SER A 203 -18.24 17.72 -18.78
CA SER A 203 -17.15 18.61 -18.37
C SER A 203 -17.68 19.61 -17.36
N LEU A 204 -16.88 19.90 -16.36
CA LEU A 204 -17.22 20.85 -15.31
C LEU A 204 -16.26 22.03 -15.39
N GLU A 205 -16.75 23.19 -15.01
CA GLU A 205 -15.90 24.20 -14.40
C GLU A 205 -16.25 24.27 -12.92
N PHE A 206 -15.28 24.61 -12.08
CA PHE A 206 -15.50 24.65 -10.65
C PHE A 206 -14.65 25.73 -9.97
N ALA A 207 -15.18 26.20 -8.84
CA ALA A 207 -14.48 27.03 -7.89
C ALA A 207 -14.29 26.23 -6.60
N ALA A 208 -13.07 26.25 -6.07
CA ALA A 208 -12.71 25.56 -4.85
C ALA A 208 -12.55 26.55 -3.69
N PHE A 209 -13.03 26.15 -2.52
CA PHE A 209 -12.86 26.82 -1.24
C PHE A 209 -11.99 25.92 -0.36
N PRO A 210 -10.64 25.98 -0.52
CA PRO A 210 -9.75 25.09 0.18
C PRO A 210 -9.72 25.39 1.67
N PHE A 211 -9.70 24.37 2.52
CA PHE A 211 -9.68 24.54 3.97
C PHE A 211 -8.43 25.28 4.46
N GLU A 212 -7.33 25.21 3.70
CA GLU A 212 -6.11 25.97 3.97
C GLU A 212 -6.33 27.49 3.89
N ALA A 213 -7.26 27.95 3.03
CA ALA A 213 -7.61 29.36 2.90
C ALA A 213 -8.51 29.89 4.03
N TYR A 214 -8.81 29.08 5.03
CA TYR A 214 -9.45 29.56 6.26
C TYR A 214 -8.65 30.77 6.80
N PRO A 215 -9.27 31.90 7.17
CA PRO A 215 -8.51 33.12 7.45
C PRO A 215 -7.77 33.08 8.78
N ASP A 216 -6.58 33.69 8.82
CA ASP A 216 -5.82 33.86 10.07
C ASP A 216 -6.59 34.69 11.10
N SER A 217 -7.40 35.66 10.67
CA SER A 217 -8.27 36.42 11.57
C SER A 217 -9.26 35.53 12.32
N GLU A 218 -9.82 34.51 11.64
CA GLU A 218 -10.74 33.56 12.25
C GLU A 218 -10.00 32.61 13.20
N ARG A 219 -8.78 32.17 12.83
CA ARG A 219 -7.91 31.40 13.74
C ARG A 219 -7.58 32.17 15.01
N LEU A 220 -7.19 33.45 14.87
CA LEU A 220 -6.88 34.31 16.02
C LEU A 220 -8.11 34.61 16.87
N ALA A 221 -9.28 34.78 16.26
CA ALA A 221 -10.54 34.92 16.99
C ALA A 221 -10.86 33.64 17.78
N PHE A 222 -10.65 32.47 17.19
CA PHE A 222 -10.79 31.19 17.87
C PHE A 222 -9.83 31.08 19.07
N ALA A 223 -8.54 31.40 18.86
CA ALA A 223 -7.53 31.37 19.92
C ALA A 223 -7.88 32.33 21.08
N THR A 224 -8.35 33.53 20.74
CA THR A 224 -8.75 34.56 21.71
C THR A 224 -9.95 34.13 22.56
N LYS A 225 -10.90 33.37 21.99
CA LYS A 225 -12.03 32.78 22.72
C LYS A 225 -11.63 31.54 23.55
N ASN A 226 -10.51 30.90 23.22
CA ASN A 226 -10.07 29.63 23.80
C ASN A 226 -8.66 29.73 24.41
N GLN A 227 -8.33 30.85 25.07
CA GLN A 227 -6.96 31.14 25.53
C GLN A 227 -6.36 30.04 26.40
N ASP A 228 -7.17 29.40 27.24
CA ASP A 228 -6.73 28.30 28.11
C ASP A 228 -6.16 27.11 27.32
N LYS A 229 -6.63 26.85 26.09
CA LYS A 229 -6.10 25.79 25.22
C LYS A 229 -4.70 26.12 24.70
N PHE A 230 -4.35 27.39 24.64
CA PHE A 230 -3.15 27.90 23.96
C PHE A 230 -2.16 28.58 24.90
N ARG A 231 -2.30 28.44 26.23
CA ARG A 231 -1.20 28.77 27.15
C ARG A 231 0.00 27.88 26.85
N ARG A 232 1.21 28.41 26.98
CA ARG A 232 2.45 27.69 26.74
C ARG A 232 3.24 27.53 28.03
N ILE A 233 3.91 26.39 28.17
CA ILE A 233 4.75 26.04 29.32
C ILE A 233 6.00 25.34 28.79
N LYS A 234 7.15 25.56 29.44
CA LYS A 234 8.39 24.89 29.06
C LYS A 234 8.66 23.76 30.03
N LEU A 235 8.89 22.56 29.51
CA LEU A 235 8.98 21.37 30.34
C LEU A 235 9.92 20.32 29.75
N SER A 236 10.42 19.49 30.65
CA SER A 236 11.18 18.29 30.34
C SER A 236 10.34 17.06 30.71
N LYS A 237 10.45 15.95 29.96
CA LYS A 237 9.69 14.71 30.16
C LYS A 237 10.58 13.48 30.27
N VAL A 238 10.15 12.53 31.11
CA VAL A 238 10.64 11.16 31.14
C VAL A 238 9.45 10.23 30.94
N THR A 239 9.53 9.32 29.98
CA THR A 239 8.46 8.35 29.67
C THR A 239 8.94 6.91 29.84
N LEU A 240 8.24 6.11 30.64
CA LEU A 240 8.51 4.68 30.85
C LEU A 240 7.36 3.83 30.29
N THR A 241 7.69 2.76 29.57
CA THR A 241 6.69 1.85 28.94
C THR A 241 6.43 0.58 29.76
N SER A 242 6.99 0.48 30.96
CA SER A 242 6.89 -0.70 31.82
C SER A 242 5.68 -0.63 32.75
N THR A 243 5.83 -0.08 33.96
CA THR A 243 4.75 0.00 34.96
C THR A 243 4.74 1.34 35.68
N ALA A 244 3.58 1.75 36.19
CA ALA A 244 3.45 2.94 37.04
C ALA A 244 4.44 2.93 38.21
N LYS A 245 4.62 1.75 38.82
CA LYS A 245 5.50 1.57 39.98
C LYS A 245 6.95 1.88 39.64
N GLU A 246 7.44 1.41 38.50
CA GLU A 246 8.81 1.70 38.07
C GLU A 246 9.02 3.18 37.79
N ALA A 247 8.04 3.84 37.15
CA ALA A 247 8.08 5.29 36.95
C ALA A 247 8.14 6.05 38.28
N GLU A 248 7.35 5.63 39.27
CA GLU A 248 7.38 6.21 40.63
C GLU A 248 8.71 5.95 41.35
N GLU A 249 9.34 4.79 41.17
CA GLU A 249 10.66 4.48 41.74
C GLU A 249 11.76 5.38 41.14
N VAL A 250 11.74 5.62 39.83
CA VAL A 250 12.65 6.56 39.17
C VAL A 250 12.40 7.99 39.65
N LEU A 251 11.13 8.40 39.73
CA LEU A 251 10.75 9.72 40.24
C LEU A 251 11.20 9.93 41.71
N ALA A 252 11.08 8.91 42.55
CA ALA A 252 11.52 8.96 43.95
C ALA A 252 13.04 9.19 44.07
N ARG A 253 13.85 8.56 43.19
CA ARG A 253 15.31 8.77 43.14
C ARG A 253 15.67 10.18 42.70
N ILE A 254 14.88 10.80 41.82
CA ILE A 254 15.04 12.20 41.44
C ILE A 254 14.75 13.11 42.62
N ARG A 255 13.61 12.90 43.30
CA ARG A 255 13.22 13.68 44.49
C ARG A 255 14.20 13.56 45.65
N SER A 256 14.88 12.42 45.80
CA SER A 256 15.91 12.22 46.83
C SER A 256 17.30 12.74 46.42
N GLY A 257 17.47 13.27 45.20
CA GLY A 257 18.75 13.71 44.66
C GLY A 257 19.73 12.58 44.31
N ALA A 258 19.29 11.32 44.29
CA ALA A 258 20.12 10.16 43.95
C ALA A 258 20.30 9.96 42.44
N LEU A 259 19.52 10.69 41.64
CA LEU A 259 19.54 10.67 40.17
C LEU A 259 19.14 12.07 39.68
N SER A 260 19.88 12.66 38.74
CA SER A 260 19.41 13.89 38.10
C SER A 260 18.27 13.61 37.12
N PHE A 261 17.44 14.61 36.82
CA PHE A 261 16.36 14.45 35.84
C PHE A 261 16.92 14.08 34.45
N GLU A 262 18.02 14.71 34.04
CA GLU A 262 18.64 14.50 32.74
C GLU A 262 19.25 13.10 32.62
N GLU A 263 19.83 12.56 33.70
CA GLU A 263 20.28 11.17 33.75
C GLU A 263 19.08 10.20 33.71
N ALA A 264 18.00 10.51 34.42
CA ALA A 264 16.78 9.73 34.36
C ALA A 264 16.22 9.68 32.93
N ALA A 265 16.16 10.83 32.26
CA ALA A 265 15.72 10.93 30.88
C ALA A 265 16.60 10.10 29.93
N ARG A 266 17.92 10.25 29.99
CA ARG A 266 18.84 9.53 29.09
C ARG A 266 18.84 8.02 29.31
N ASN A 267 18.72 7.58 30.56
CA ASN A 267 18.89 6.16 30.91
C ASN A 267 17.57 5.38 30.91
N HIS A 268 16.44 6.04 31.22
CA HIS A 268 15.16 5.38 31.42
C HIS A 268 14.08 5.80 30.42
N SER A 269 14.12 7.03 29.89
CA SER A 269 13.07 7.49 28.99
C SER A 269 13.07 6.72 27.67
N LYS A 270 11.86 6.42 27.18
CA LYS A 270 11.59 5.77 25.90
C LYS A 270 10.99 6.73 24.86
N ASP A 271 10.94 8.03 25.18
CA ASP A 271 10.48 9.05 24.24
C ASP A 271 11.62 9.66 23.42
N ALA A 272 11.26 10.50 22.46
CA ALA A 272 12.19 11.18 21.56
C ALA A 272 13.07 12.24 22.25
N PHE A 273 12.77 12.61 23.50
CA PHE A 273 13.48 13.65 24.24
C PHE A 273 14.62 13.09 25.12
N ALA A 274 14.69 11.77 25.28
CA ALA A 274 15.67 11.07 26.11
C ALA A 274 17.12 11.56 25.87
N SER A 275 17.56 11.62 24.60
CA SER A 275 18.92 12.02 24.23
C SER A 275 19.25 13.48 24.57
N LYS A 276 18.22 14.34 24.65
CA LYS A 276 18.32 15.75 25.04
C LYS A 276 18.13 15.97 26.55
N GLY A 277 18.21 14.91 27.35
CA GLY A 277 17.99 15.00 28.80
C GLY A 277 16.52 15.27 29.16
N GLY A 278 15.58 14.95 28.26
CA GLY A 278 14.15 15.11 28.48
C GLY A 278 13.57 16.44 28.00
N ASP A 279 14.39 17.38 27.52
CA ASP A 279 13.94 18.71 27.10
C ASP A 279 12.93 18.66 25.94
N MET A 280 11.68 19.07 26.21
CA MET A 280 10.62 19.20 25.21
C MET A 280 10.53 20.63 24.65
N GLY A 281 11.22 21.60 25.25
CA GLY A 281 11.03 23.01 24.97
C GLY A 281 9.64 23.49 25.37
N TRP A 282 9.17 24.52 24.66
CA TRP A 282 7.84 25.11 24.87
C TRP A 282 6.76 24.22 24.25
N GLN A 283 5.73 23.93 25.04
CA GLN A 283 4.57 23.13 24.66
C GLN A 283 3.30 23.92 24.95
N TYR A 284 2.29 23.75 24.11
CA TYR A 284 0.95 24.30 24.29
C TYR A 284 0.09 23.40 25.16
N THR A 285 -0.85 24.01 25.87
CA THR A 285 -1.74 23.31 26.81
C THR A 285 -2.53 22.20 26.13
N TRP A 286 -3.05 22.42 24.93
CA TRP A 286 -3.77 21.37 24.19
C TRP A 286 -2.89 20.17 23.79
N GLU A 287 -1.59 20.38 23.57
CA GLU A 287 -0.63 19.29 23.25
C GLU A 287 -0.44 18.39 24.47
N ILE A 288 -0.28 18.99 25.66
CA ILE A 288 -0.20 18.26 26.93
C ILE A 288 -1.50 17.49 27.19
N ARG A 289 -2.65 18.15 27.03
CA ARG A 289 -3.97 17.52 27.16
C ARG A 289 -4.15 16.32 26.23
N SER A 290 -3.52 16.34 25.05
CA SER A 290 -3.58 15.27 24.07
C SER A 290 -2.63 14.10 24.37
N ASP A 291 -1.59 14.31 25.19
CA ASP A 291 -0.62 13.27 25.60
C ASP A 291 -1.13 12.49 26.83
N LEU A 292 -1.88 13.14 27.73
CA LEU A 292 -2.37 12.56 28.98
C LEU A 292 -3.65 11.74 28.77
N LYS A 293 -3.75 10.59 29.47
CA LYS A 293 -4.96 9.75 29.47
C LYS A 293 -6.16 10.47 30.09
N ASP A 294 -5.93 11.27 31.12
CA ASP A 294 -6.90 12.21 31.68
C ASP A 294 -6.47 13.64 31.34
N PRO A 295 -7.10 14.28 30.33
CA PRO A 295 -6.76 15.63 29.91
C PRO A 295 -6.91 16.69 31.01
N ALA A 296 -7.77 16.47 32.02
CA ALA A 296 -7.99 17.45 33.09
C ALA A 296 -6.74 17.64 33.97
N LEU A 297 -5.88 16.61 34.03
CA LEU A 297 -4.63 16.65 34.79
C LEU A 297 -3.58 17.60 34.22
N ALA A 298 -3.76 18.07 32.97
CA ALA A 298 -2.87 19.07 32.39
C ALA A 298 -2.92 20.39 33.19
N ASP A 299 -4.09 20.76 33.73
CA ASP A 299 -4.25 22.00 34.49
C ASP A 299 -3.48 21.94 35.82
N GLU A 300 -3.38 20.75 36.44
CA GLU A 300 -2.51 20.53 37.60
C GLU A 300 -1.03 20.73 37.23
N LEU A 301 -0.61 20.21 36.07
CA LEU A 301 0.77 20.37 35.59
C LEU A 301 1.11 21.83 35.28
N LEU A 302 0.17 22.56 34.67
CA LEU A 302 0.29 23.99 34.34
C LEU A 302 0.32 24.90 35.56
N ALA A 303 -0.16 24.42 36.72
CA ALA A 303 -0.18 25.16 37.98
C ALA A 303 1.13 25.01 38.78
N LEU A 304 1.99 24.05 38.42
CA LEU A 304 3.27 23.85 39.10
C LEU A 304 4.25 25.00 38.80
N PRO A 305 5.01 25.47 39.80
CA PRO A 305 6.05 26.48 39.60
C PRO A 305 7.26 25.90 38.86
N ALA A 306 8.08 26.80 38.31
CA ALA A 306 9.34 26.41 37.68
C ALA A 306 10.26 25.65 38.65
N ALA A 307 11.05 24.74 38.09
CA ALA A 307 11.90 23.74 38.74
C ALA A 307 11.17 22.61 39.49
N GLU A 308 9.85 22.62 39.63
CA GLU A 308 9.13 21.49 40.23
C GLU A 308 9.01 20.29 39.31
N VAL A 309 9.00 19.09 39.92
CA VAL A 309 8.78 17.82 39.24
C VAL A 309 7.41 17.28 39.63
N SER A 310 6.59 17.02 38.62
CA SER A 310 5.21 16.56 38.79
C SER A 310 5.10 15.13 39.31
N LYS A 311 3.87 14.65 39.50
CA LYS A 311 3.58 13.22 39.73
C LYS A 311 3.72 12.42 38.44
N VAL A 312 3.65 11.10 38.54
CA VAL A 312 3.52 10.25 37.35
C VAL A 312 2.10 10.33 36.80
N TYR A 313 1.98 10.47 35.49
CA TYR A 313 0.74 10.45 34.73
C TYR A 313 0.74 9.28 33.76
N GLU A 314 -0.44 8.71 33.51
CA GLU A 314 -0.63 7.76 32.42
C GLU A 314 -0.87 8.54 31.11
N THR A 315 -0.20 8.15 30.04
CA THR A 315 -0.38 8.74 28.70
C THR A 315 -1.47 8.01 27.92
N VAL A 316 -1.97 8.63 26.85
CA VAL A 316 -2.89 7.97 25.90
C VAL A 316 -2.30 6.71 25.24
N ALA A 317 -0.97 6.60 25.19
CA ALA A 317 -0.26 5.43 24.67
C ALA A 317 -0.12 4.29 25.70
N GLY A 318 -0.66 4.44 26.92
CA GLY A 318 -0.53 3.47 28.01
C GLY A 318 0.85 3.45 28.67
N SER A 319 1.70 4.44 28.39
CA SER A 319 2.97 4.64 29.07
C SER A 319 2.82 5.55 30.28
N TRP A 320 3.86 5.64 31.10
CA TRP A 320 3.87 6.43 32.34
C TRP A 320 4.90 7.55 32.20
N ALA A 321 4.47 8.79 32.35
CA ALA A 321 5.31 9.96 32.18
C ALA A 321 5.29 10.88 33.40
N PHE A 322 6.41 11.49 33.72
CA PHE A 322 6.48 12.61 34.67
C PHE A 322 7.31 13.73 34.06
N TYR A 323 7.09 14.94 34.58
CA TYR A 323 7.55 16.17 33.95
C TYR A 323 8.27 17.05 34.95
N ARG A 324 9.28 17.80 34.49
CA ARG A 324 9.83 18.95 35.22
C ARG A 324 9.39 20.22 34.53
N ILE A 325 8.93 21.20 35.30
CA ILE A 325 8.60 22.52 34.77
C ILE A 325 9.90 23.32 34.66
N ASP A 326 10.35 23.61 33.45
CA ASP A 326 11.56 24.40 33.23
C ASP A 326 11.25 25.90 33.27
N GLU A 327 10.10 26.31 32.71
CA GLU A 327 9.56 27.67 32.83
C GLU A 327 8.03 27.60 33.01
N ALA A 328 7.49 28.45 33.89
CA ALA A 328 6.07 28.44 34.24
C ALA A 328 5.15 28.77 33.06
N ALA A 329 3.90 28.32 33.16
CA ALA A 329 2.89 28.52 32.13
C ALA A 329 2.56 30.01 31.91
N VAL A 330 2.74 30.50 30.70
CA VAL A 330 2.44 31.87 30.27
C VAL A 330 1.40 31.88 29.16
N ALA A 331 0.73 33.02 28.95
CA ALA A 331 -0.10 33.21 27.78
C ALA A 331 0.74 33.10 26.50
N ALA A 332 0.14 32.59 25.42
CA ALA A 332 0.74 32.68 24.11
C ALA A 332 0.90 34.13 23.67
N GLU A 333 1.94 34.40 22.90
CA GLU A 333 2.14 35.70 22.29
C GLU A 333 1.06 35.95 21.23
N PRO A 334 0.25 37.02 21.37
CA PRO A 334 -0.84 37.30 20.44
C PRO A 334 -0.32 37.52 19.02
N ALA A 335 -1.03 36.98 18.03
CA ALA A 335 -0.70 37.11 16.61
C ALA A 335 0.73 36.66 16.22
N SER A 336 1.38 35.83 17.03
CA SER A 336 2.66 35.22 16.66
C SER A 336 2.47 34.12 15.61
N VAL A 337 3.50 33.90 14.78
CA VAL A 337 3.51 32.83 13.78
C VAL A 337 3.33 31.45 14.43
N ASP A 338 3.95 31.24 15.60
CA ASP A 338 3.80 29.99 16.36
C ASP A 338 2.37 29.78 16.88
N LEU A 339 1.70 30.84 17.32
CA LEU A 339 0.30 30.76 17.74
C LEU A 339 -0.61 30.40 16.56
N LEU A 340 -0.43 31.04 15.40
CA LEU A 340 -1.19 30.72 14.19
C LEU A 340 -1.01 29.26 13.77
N ARG A 341 0.24 28.78 13.77
CA ARG A 341 0.57 27.39 13.45
C ARG A 341 -0.11 26.41 14.41
N THR A 342 0.07 26.59 15.72
CA THR A 342 -0.51 25.64 16.71
C THR A 342 -2.04 25.66 16.71
N VAL A 343 -2.66 26.83 16.47
CA VAL A 343 -4.12 26.95 16.36
C VAL A 343 -4.60 26.23 15.10
N THR A 344 -3.88 26.36 13.99
CA THR A 344 -4.16 25.61 12.77
C THR A 344 -4.10 24.10 13.02
N ASP A 345 -3.04 23.63 13.67
CA ASP A 345 -2.87 22.20 14.01
C ASP A 345 -4.02 21.70 14.90
N TYR A 346 -4.37 22.46 15.94
CA TYR A 346 -5.48 22.15 16.83
C TYR A 346 -6.82 22.11 16.09
N MET A 347 -7.12 23.13 15.29
CA MET A 347 -8.40 23.23 14.58
C MET A 347 -8.53 22.12 13.52
N ASN A 348 -7.48 21.82 12.77
CA ASN A 348 -7.50 20.72 11.79
C ASN A 348 -7.77 19.36 12.44
N ARG A 349 -7.29 19.15 13.67
CA ARG A 349 -7.44 17.88 14.39
C ARG A 349 -8.77 17.75 15.14
N PHE A 350 -9.23 18.83 15.77
CA PHE A 350 -10.34 18.77 16.74
C PHE A 350 -11.54 19.63 16.37
N GLU A 351 -11.37 20.65 15.52
CA GLU A 351 -12.42 21.63 15.20
C GLU A 351 -12.64 21.74 13.69
N ARG A 352 -12.33 20.67 12.94
CA ARG A 352 -12.37 20.67 11.48
C ARG A 352 -13.73 21.09 10.93
N GLY A 353 -14.81 20.70 11.61
CA GLY A 353 -16.17 21.12 11.28
C GLY A 353 -16.36 22.65 11.26
N SER A 354 -15.65 23.41 12.10
CA SER A 354 -15.73 24.88 12.07
C SER A 354 -15.10 25.46 10.80
N ILE A 355 -14.02 24.86 10.31
CA ILE A 355 -13.36 25.25 9.05
C ILE A 355 -14.27 24.89 7.86
N GLU A 356 -14.87 23.70 7.90
CA GLU A 356 -15.81 23.23 6.88
C GLU A 356 -17.06 24.13 6.83
N ASP A 357 -17.68 24.45 7.97
CA ASP A 357 -18.85 25.31 8.05
C ASP A 357 -18.58 26.72 7.52
N TRP A 358 -17.42 27.30 7.85
CA TRP A 358 -17.03 28.60 7.34
C TRP A 358 -16.87 28.57 5.81
N ASN A 359 -16.14 27.60 5.26
CA ASN A 359 -15.97 27.48 3.81
C ASN A 359 -17.29 27.16 3.11
N LEU A 360 -18.15 26.35 3.73
CA LEU A 360 -19.48 26.03 3.22
C LEU A 360 -20.35 27.29 3.13
N ALA A 361 -20.30 28.17 4.12
CA ALA A 361 -21.00 29.46 4.07
C ALA A 361 -20.48 30.33 2.92
N GLN A 362 -19.15 30.45 2.75
CA GLN A 362 -18.57 31.21 1.64
C GLN A 362 -18.97 30.62 0.28
N ALA A 363 -18.98 29.29 0.17
CA ALA A 363 -19.36 28.57 -1.03
C ALA A 363 -20.85 28.72 -1.36
N LYS A 364 -21.74 28.72 -0.35
CA LYS A 364 -23.18 28.97 -0.54
C LYS A 364 -23.45 30.36 -1.08
N ASP A 365 -22.82 31.36 -0.48
CA ASP A 365 -22.92 32.75 -0.95
C ASP A 365 -22.37 32.87 -2.38
N PHE A 366 -21.38 32.06 -2.75
CA PHE A 366 -20.87 31.98 -4.12
C PHE A 366 -21.85 31.34 -5.09
N ALA A 367 -22.36 30.16 -4.79
CA ALA A 367 -23.32 29.45 -5.64
C ALA A 367 -24.54 30.33 -5.97
N ALA A 368 -25.08 31.05 -4.97
CA ALA A 368 -26.21 31.95 -5.14
C ALA A 368 -25.94 33.11 -6.14
N GLY A 369 -24.70 33.60 -6.21
CA GLY A 369 -24.30 34.67 -7.12
C GLY A 369 -23.78 34.19 -8.48
N ALA A 370 -23.39 32.91 -8.59
CA ALA A 370 -22.70 32.35 -9.74
C ALA A 370 -23.63 31.82 -10.86
N THR A 371 -24.95 31.81 -10.64
CA THR A 371 -25.92 31.24 -11.60
C THR A 371 -25.94 32.00 -12.94
N ALA A 372 -25.77 33.32 -12.92
CA ALA A 372 -25.80 34.13 -14.14
C ALA A 372 -24.45 34.14 -14.87
N ASP A 373 -23.36 34.33 -14.12
CA ASP A 373 -22.00 34.36 -14.65
C ASP A 373 -21.02 33.81 -13.59
N PHE A 374 -20.64 32.56 -13.79
CA PHE A 374 -19.79 31.82 -12.86
C PHE A 374 -18.37 32.42 -12.77
N ALA A 375 -17.80 32.79 -13.91
CA ALA A 375 -16.45 33.36 -14.00
C ALA A 375 -16.40 34.77 -13.38
N ALA A 376 -17.40 35.61 -13.62
CA ALA A 376 -17.49 36.92 -12.99
C ALA A 376 -17.68 36.81 -11.46
N ALA A 377 -18.54 35.89 -11.00
CA ALA A 377 -18.73 35.64 -9.57
C ALA A 377 -17.46 35.14 -8.89
N ALA A 378 -16.64 34.34 -9.59
CA ALA A 378 -15.37 33.84 -9.08
C ALA A 378 -14.34 34.97 -9.00
N SER A 379 -14.22 35.76 -10.07
CA SER A 379 -13.33 36.93 -10.14
C SER A 379 -13.65 37.95 -9.04
N ALA A 380 -14.92 38.23 -8.77
CA ALA A 380 -15.35 39.12 -7.69
C ALA A 380 -14.89 38.66 -6.28
N ARG A 381 -14.55 37.38 -6.12
CA ARG A 381 -14.04 36.79 -4.87
C ARG A 381 -12.56 36.39 -4.95
N ASN A 382 -11.86 36.75 -6.03
CA ASN A 382 -10.47 36.32 -6.30
C ASN A 382 -10.31 34.79 -6.32
N LEU A 383 -11.36 34.06 -6.74
CA LEU A 383 -11.32 32.61 -6.92
C LEU A 383 -10.84 32.27 -8.33
N THR A 384 -10.07 31.19 -8.43
CA THR A 384 -9.67 30.62 -9.72
C THR A 384 -10.72 29.62 -10.17
N VAL A 385 -11.23 29.77 -11.40
CA VAL A 385 -12.07 28.77 -12.05
C VAL A 385 -11.15 27.76 -12.74
N LYS A 386 -11.40 26.48 -12.47
CA LYS A 386 -10.70 25.36 -13.12
C LYS A 386 -11.71 24.50 -13.87
N GLU A 387 -11.22 23.72 -14.81
CA GLU A 387 -12.05 22.82 -15.62
C GLU A 387 -11.62 21.36 -15.47
N THR A 388 -12.56 20.46 -15.73
CA THR A 388 -12.29 19.03 -15.88
C THR A 388 -12.33 18.66 -17.36
N ASN A 389 -11.59 17.62 -17.73
CA ASN A 389 -11.93 16.87 -18.94
C ASN A 389 -13.36 16.33 -18.81
N ALA A 390 -13.99 16.00 -19.94
CA ALA A 390 -15.30 15.35 -19.90
C ALA A 390 -15.17 13.94 -19.33
N PHE A 391 -16.07 13.53 -18.44
CA PHE A 391 -16.05 12.20 -17.85
C PHE A 391 -17.47 11.64 -17.64
N PRO A 392 -17.66 10.31 -17.76
CA PRO A 392 -18.93 9.66 -17.44
C PRO A 392 -19.10 9.45 -15.93
N LEU A 393 -20.28 9.00 -15.50
CA LEU A 393 -20.49 8.61 -14.11
C LEU A 393 -19.70 7.33 -13.82
N ASN A 394 -18.55 7.48 -13.16
CA ASN A 394 -17.66 6.37 -12.83
C ASN A 394 -17.19 6.42 -11.37
N TYR A 395 -17.96 5.80 -10.47
CA TYR A 395 -17.63 5.73 -9.05
C TYR A 395 -16.37 4.89 -8.83
N GLY A 396 -15.36 5.49 -8.21
CA GLY A 396 -14.10 4.84 -7.84
C GLY A 396 -13.23 4.39 -9.02
N GLY A 397 -13.51 4.84 -10.25
CA GLY A 397 -12.76 4.40 -11.43
C GLY A 397 -12.99 2.92 -11.75
N ALA A 398 -14.25 2.48 -11.71
CA ALA A 398 -14.65 1.15 -12.15
C ALA A 398 -14.20 0.88 -13.60
N PHE A 399 -13.98 -0.40 -13.89
CA PHE A 399 -13.49 -0.89 -15.19
C PHE A 399 -12.13 -0.34 -15.63
N ASN A 400 -11.30 0.08 -14.68
CA ASN A 400 -9.89 0.35 -14.89
C ASN A 400 -9.09 -0.97 -14.87
N LEU A 401 -8.45 -1.31 -15.99
CA LEU A 401 -7.62 -2.51 -16.16
C LEU A 401 -6.13 -2.24 -15.89
N GLY A 402 -5.78 -1.05 -15.39
CA GLY A 402 -4.42 -0.62 -15.09
C GLY A 402 -3.65 -0.08 -16.30
N TYR A 403 -3.75 -0.74 -17.46
CA TYR A 403 -3.16 -0.25 -18.71
C TYR A 403 -4.17 0.51 -19.61
N PHE A 404 -5.46 0.34 -19.33
CA PHE A 404 -6.56 0.95 -20.08
C PHE A 404 -7.81 0.98 -19.18
N ALA A 405 -8.65 2.01 -19.31
CA ALA A 405 -9.93 2.09 -18.60
C ALA A 405 -11.08 2.09 -19.61
N LEU A 406 -12.08 1.23 -19.43
CA LEU A 406 -13.27 1.25 -20.31
C LEU A 406 -14.13 2.48 -20.10
N LEU A 407 -14.15 2.99 -18.86
CA LEU A 407 -14.82 4.23 -18.50
C LEU A 407 -13.76 5.17 -17.96
N GLU A 408 -13.68 6.37 -18.54
CA GLU A 408 -12.84 7.40 -17.96
C GLU A 408 -13.31 7.73 -16.54
N SER A 409 -12.37 8.12 -15.68
CA SER A 409 -12.65 8.57 -14.32
C SER A 409 -12.42 10.07 -14.22
N LEU A 410 -13.10 10.72 -13.28
CA LEU A 410 -12.79 12.09 -12.91
C LEU A 410 -11.30 12.23 -12.55
N ASP A 411 -10.58 13.09 -13.27
CA ASP A 411 -9.18 13.40 -13.00
C ASP A 411 -9.05 14.29 -11.75
N THR A 412 -8.70 13.65 -10.64
CA THR A 412 -8.37 14.31 -9.36
C THR A 412 -6.88 14.54 -9.18
N GLN A 413 -6.03 14.08 -10.10
CA GLN A 413 -4.58 14.25 -10.01
C GLN A 413 -4.15 15.61 -10.53
N SER A 414 -4.69 16.02 -11.69
CA SER A 414 -4.45 17.36 -12.24
C SER A 414 -5.26 18.44 -11.50
N ASN A 415 -6.33 18.04 -10.81
CA ASN A 415 -7.21 18.89 -10.01
C ASN A 415 -7.24 18.41 -8.54
N PRO A 416 -6.19 18.69 -7.73
CA PRO A 416 -6.08 18.18 -6.36
C PRO A 416 -7.17 18.69 -5.41
N GLU A 417 -7.86 19.78 -5.73
CA GLU A 417 -9.03 20.24 -4.97
C GLU A 417 -10.25 19.32 -5.13
N LEU A 418 -10.26 18.47 -6.17
CA LEU A 418 -11.27 17.43 -6.37
C LEU A 418 -10.86 16.10 -5.70
N SER A 419 -9.86 16.09 -4.82
CA SER A 419 -9.47 14.88 -4.09
C SER A 419 -10.67 14.26 -3.37
N GLY A 420 -10.86 12.95 -3.54
CA GLY A 420 -12.00 12.20 -3.02
C GLY A 420 -13.30 12.32 -3.84
N ALA A 421 -13.41 13.24 -4.80
CA ALA A 421 -14.64 13.46 -5.57
C ALA A 421 -15.11 12.24 -6.36
N ASN A 422 -14.18 11.45 -6.91
CA ASN A 422 -14.47 10.24 -7.70
C ASN A 422 -15.10 9.11 -6.87
N THR A 423 -15.03 9.17 -5.54
CA THR A 423 -15.63 8.20 -4.61
C THR A 423 -16.66 8.86 -3.68
N ASN A 424 -17.01 10.12 -3.91
CA ASN A 424 -17.98 10.84 -3.11
C ASN A 424 -19.36 10.78 -3.79
N GLU A 425 -20.28 9.98 -3.24
CA GLU A 425 -21.63 9.85 -3.80
C GLU A 425 -22.40 11.17 -3.84
N THR A 426 -22.24 12.03 -2.82
CA THR A 426 -22.92 13.34 -2.75
C THR A 426 -22.47 14.23 -3.90
N PHE A 427 -21.16 14.29 -4.15
CA PHE A 427 -20.59 15.02 -5.27
C PHE A 427 -21.10 14.49 -6.61
N LEU A 428 -20.98 13.18 -6.86
CA LEU A 428 -21.38 12.59 -8.12
C LEU A 428 -22.88 12.74 -8.37
N LYS A 429 -23.73 12.54 -7.35
CA LYS A 429 -25.18 12.78 -7.47
C LYS A 429 -25.49 14.24 -7.75
N ALA A 430 -24.84 15.18 -7.07
CA ALA A 430 -25.02 16.61 -7.30
C ALA A 430 -24.71 16.94 -8.76
N ILE A 431 -23.52 16.60 -9.25
CA ILE A 431 -23.09 16.94 -10.61
C ILE A 431 -23.93 16.25 -11.69
N PHE A 432 -24.19 14.95 -11.56
CA PHE A 432 -24.91 14.21 -12.60
C PHE A 432 -26.42 14.46 -12.63
N SER A 433 -26.96 15.13 -11.61
CA SER A 433 -28.36 15.60 -11.58
C SER A 433 -28.59 16.93 -12.30
N LEU A 434 -27.53 17.70 -12.59
CA LEU A 434 -27.63 19.03 -13.18
C LEU A 434 -27.76 19.00 -14.71
N GLU A 435 -28.35 20.02 -15.31
CA GLU A 435 -28.27 20.27 -16.75
C GLU A 435 -27.06 21.15 -17.11
N ALA A 436 -26.72 21.24 -18.40
CA ALA A 436 -25.65 22.14 -18.85
C ALA A 436 -25.96 23.59 -18.47
N GLY A 437 -24.96 24.30 -17.97
CA GLY A 437 -25.05 25.66 -17.45
C GLY A 437 -25.56 25.77 -16.00
N GLN A 438 -26.07 24.70 -15.39
CA GLN A 438 -26.52 24.74 -13.99
C GLN A 438 -25.37 24.64 -13.00
N VAL A 439 -25.51 25.36 -11.89
CA VAL A 439 -24.55 25.42 -10.79
C VAL A 439 -24.98 24.45 -9.69
N SER A 440 -24.02 23.71 -9.12
CA SER A 440 -24.25 22.79 -8.02
C SER A 440 -24.46 23.52 -6.71
N GLU A 441 -25.17 22.89 -5.79
CA GLU A 441 -24.99 23.21 -4.37
C GLU A 441 -23.54 22.95 -3.96
N PRO A 442 -23.03 23.63 -2.91
CA PRO A 442 -21.69 23.37 -2.40
C PRO A 442 -21.55 21.95 -1.84
N VAL A 443 -20.48 21.27 -2.23
CA VAL A 443 -20.17 19.91 -1.76
C VAL A 443 -18.84 19.89 -1.03
N ILE A 444 -18.83 19.34 0.18
CA ILE A 444 -17.63 19.16 1.00
C ILE A 444 -16.86 17.93 0.48
N LEU A 445 -15.58 18.12 0.18
CA LEU A 445 -14.61 17.09 -0.19
C LEU A 445 -13.47 17.01 0.85
N ASP A 446 -12.42 16.24 0.56
CA ASP A 446 -11.33 15.94 1.50
C ASP A 446 -10.53 17.17 1.95
N ASN A 447 -10.39 18.18 1.09
CA ASN A 447 -9.55 19.35 1.37
C ASN A 447 -10.19 20.70 1.00
N ALA A 448 -11.40 20.69 0.45
CA ALA A 448 -12.09 21.88 -0.02
C ALA A 448 -13.61 21.70 -0.01
N VAL A 449 -14.34 22.82 -0.05
CA VAL A 449 -15.72 22.85 -0.53
C VAL A 449 -15.72 23.21 -2.00
N ILE A 450 -16.44 22.46 -2.83
CA ILE A 450 -16.52 22.66 -4.27
C ILE A 450 -17.90 23.16 -4.64
N VAL A 451 -17.91 24.18 -5.51
CA VAL A 451 -19.08 24.58 -6.29
C VAL A 451 -18.72 24.43 -7.74
N ALA A 452 -19.51 23.67 -8.49
CA ALA A 452 -19.26 23.41 -9.91
C ALA A 452 -20.41 23.90 -10.77
N ARG A 453 -20.11 24.20 -12.04
CA ARG A 453 -21.10 24.37 -13.11
C ARG A 453 -20.85 23.32 -14.16
N VAL A 454 -21.91 22.67 -14.64
CA VAL A 454 -21.78 21.76 -15.79
C VAL A 454 -21.53 22.61 -17.03
N LEU A 455 -20.33 22.54 -17.60
CA LEU A 455 -19.99 23.27 -18.82
C LEU A 455 -20.73 22.67 -20.02
N GLU A 456 -20.59 21.37 -20.19
CA GLU A 456 -21.13 20.63 -21.32
C GLU A 456 -21.60 19.24 -20.87
N ILE A 457 -22.66 18.76 -21.51
CA ILE A 457 -23.04 17.35 -21.51
C ILE A 457 -22.91 16.90 -22.96
N ARG A 458 -21.98 15.98 -23.22
CA ARG A 458 -21.75 15.44 -24.56
C ARG A 458 -22.01 13.94 -24.60
N SER A 459 -22.36 13.44 -25.78
CA SER A 459 -22.36 12.01 -26.02
C SER A 459 -20.93 11.52 -26.21
N ALA A 460 -20.58 10.39 -25.59
CA ALA A 460 -19.33 9.69 -25.87
C ALA A 460 -19.25 9.28 -27.35
N ASP A 461 -18.03 9.23 -27.88
CA ASP A 461 -17.82 8.84 -29.26
C ASP A 461 -18.15 7.35 -29.51
N GLU A 462 -18.52 7.02 -30.74
CA GLU A 462 -18.89 5.64 -31.11
C GLU A 462 -17.73 4.66 -30.92
N SER A 463 -16.48 5.12 -31.05
CA SER A 463 -15.29 4.29 -30.80
C SER A 463 -15.21 3.83 -29.35
N THR A 464 -15.45 4.72 -28.39
CA THR A 464 -15.42 4.47 -26.95
C THR A 464 -16.51 3.48 -26.57
N LEU A 465 -17.73 3.68 -27.09
CA LEU A 465 -18.83 2.73 -26.90
C LEU A 465 -18.57 1.37 -27.57
N GLY A 466 -17.87 1.36 -28.70
CA GLY A 466 -17.42 0.14 -29.39
C GLY A 466 -16.38 -0.64 -28.59
N LEU A 467 -15.47 0.04 -27.88
CA LEU A 467 -14.49 -0.59 -27.00
C LEU A 467 -15.17 -1.32 -25.84
N ILE A 468 -16.23 -0.74 -25.26
CA ILE A 468 -17.01 -1.42 -24.21
C ILE A 468 -17.58 -2.75 -24.74
N GLU A 469 -18.12 -2.77 -25.96
CA GLU A 469 -18.65 -4.00 -26.55
C GLU A 469 -17.57 -5.06 -26.77
N ALA A 470 -16.39 -4.63 -27.22
CA ALA A 470 -15.28 -5.53 -27.53
C ALA A 470 -14.59 -6.09 -26.28
N TYR A 471 -14.42 -5.29 -25.23
CA TYR A 471 -13.56 -5.62 -24.09
C TYR A 471 -14.32 -6.00 -22.83
N TYR A 472 -15.57 -5.58 -22.66
CA TYR A 472 -16.36 -5.93 -21.47
C TYR A 472 -16.44 -7.44 -21.19
N PRO A 473 -16.64 -8.32 -22.20
CA PRO A 473 -16.61 -9.77 -21.96
C PRO A 473 -15.31 -10.24 -21.33
N SER A 474 -14.17 -9.74 -21.80
CA SER A 474 -12.85 -10.09 -21.23
C SER A 474 -12.71 -9.61 -19.79
N ILE A 475 -13.25 -8.45 -19.43
CA ILE A 475 -13.25 -7.98 -18.04
C ILE A 475 -14.03 -8.93 -17.13
N VAL A 476 -15.20 -9.37 -17.58
CA VAL A 476 -16.02 -10.32 -16.80
C VAL A 476 -15.27 -11.64 -16.64
N GLN A 477 -14.65 -12.15 -17.71
CA GLN A 477 -13.84 -13.36 -17.66
C GLN A 477 -12.64 -13.23 -16.70
N ASP A 478 -11.92 -12.11 -16.74
CA ASP A 478 -10.81 -11.82 -15.83
C ASP A 478 -11.29 -11.73 -14.38
N GLY A 479 -12.43 -11.09 -14.14
CA GLY A 479 -13.09 -11.02 -12.84
C GLY A 479 -13.41 -12.39 -12.27
N LEU A 480 -14.06 -13.26 -13.08
CA LEU A 480 -14.36 -14.63 -12.70
C LEU A 480 -13.10 -15.48 -12.47
N GLY A 481 -12.03 -15.26 -13.24
CA GLY A 481 -10.74 -15.92 -13.02
C GLY A 481 -10.11 -15.55 -11.67
N LYS A 482 -10.18 -14.26 -11.29
CA LYS A 482 -9.74 -13.78 -9.97
C LYS A 482 -10.62 -14.34 -8.85
N GLU A 483 -11.93 -14.35 -9.04
CA GLU A 483 -12.88 -14.91 -8.05
C GLU A 483 -12.65 -16.42 -7.86
N LEU A 484 -12.45 -17.17 -8.95
CA LEU A 484 -12.11 -18.59 -8.89
C LEU A 484 -10.82 -18.81 -8.09
N THR A 485 -9.76 -18.05 -8.38
CA THR A 485 -8.50 -18.14 -7.64
C THR A 485 -8.69 -17.80 -6.16
N SER A 486 -9.39 -16.70 -5.87
CA SER A 486 -9.73 -16.28 -4.50
C SER A 486 -10.50 -17.36 -3.74
N SER A 487 -11.50 -17.98 -4.38
CA SER A 487 -12.30 -19.05 -3.78
C SER A 487 -11.46 -20.29 -3.42
N ILE A 488 -10.42 -20.57 -4.21
CA ILE A 488 -9.46 -21.65 -3.91
C ILE A 488 -8.61 -21.27 -2.70
N LEU A 489 -8.05 -20.06 -2.68
CA LEU A 489 -7.21 -19.58 -1.57
C LEU A 489 -7.98 -19.42 -0.24
N GLN A 490 -9.30 -19.24 -0.30
CA GLN A 490 -10.19 -19.17 0.86
C GLN A 490 -10.85 -20.52 1.22
N SER A 491 -10.57 -21.58 0.45
CA SER A 491 -11.19 -22.89 0.66
C SER A 491 -10.75 -23.50 1.99
N PRO A 492 -11.66 -24.15 2.75
CA PRO A 492 -11.28 -24.90 3.96
C PRO A 492 -10.37 -26.09 3.67
N LYS A 493 -10.24 -26.50 2.39
CA LYS A 493 -9.27 -27.52 1.97
C LYS A 493 -7.83 -27.01 1.98
N LEU A 494 -7.61 -25.69 1.92
CA LEU A 494 -6.28 -25.09 2.00
C LEU A 494 -5.91 -24.86 3.47
N LYS A 495 -4.88 -25.55 3.92
CA LYS A 495 -4.17 -25.22 5.15
C LYS A 495 -2.99 -24.32 4.80
N ASP A 496 -3.05 -23.05 5.18
CA ASP A 496 -1.99 -22.07 4.97
C ASP A 496 -1.09 -21.97 6.21
N ASP A 497 0.02 -22.73 6.19
CA ASP A 497 1.07 -22.65 7.20
C ASP A 497 2.23 -21.75 6.73
N PHE A 498 2.02 -20.94 5.68
CA PHE A 498 3.09 -20.28 4.94
C PHE A 498 3.94 -19.37 5.81
N PHE A 499 3.31 -18.50 6.59
CA PHE A 499 4.04 -17.53 7.42
C PHE A 499 4.92 -18.22 8.47
N THR A 500 4.41 -19.28 9.10
CA THR A 500 5.15 -20.09 10.08
C THR A 500 6.33 -20.80 9.42
N ALA A 501 6.10 -21.45 8.28
CA ALA A 501 7.16 -22.17 7.57
C ALA A 501 8.23 -21.23 6.99
N PHE A 502 7.79 -20.09 6.42
CA PHE A 502 8.68 -19.08 5.86
C PHE A 502 9.53 -18.42 6.94
N SER A 503 8.93 -18.00 8.06
CA SER A 503 9.69 -17.42 9.17
C SER A 503 10.73 -18.38 9.74
N GLN A 504 10.42 -19.68 9.85
CA GLN A 504 11.39 -20.70 10.28
C GLN A 504 12.52 -20.93 9.26
N ALA A 505 12.20 -20.89 7.96
CA ALA A 505 13.17 -21.13 6.90
C ALA A 505 14.08 -19.92 6.63
N PHE A 506 13.61 -18.71 6.92
CA PHE A 506 14.27 -17.45 6.58
C PHE A 506 14.60 -16.55 7.78
N SER A 507 14.37 -17.00 9.02
CA SER A 507 14.91 -16.34 10.21
C SER A 507 16.43 -16.38 10.15
N SER A 508 17.07 -15.21 10.15
CA SER A 508 18.50 -15.05 10.39
C SER A 508 18.86 -15.86 11.64
N GLY A 509 19.76 -16.83 11.53
CA GLY A 509 20.37 -17.40 12.73
C GLY A 509 21.05 -16.26 13.49
N ASP A 510 20.70 -16.11 14.77
CA ASP A 510 21.34 -15.18 15.70
C ASP A 510 22.87 -15.39 15.77
#